data_AF-A0A1F3CP50-F1
#
_entry.id   AF-A0A1F3CP50-F1
#
_cell.length_a   1.000
_cell.length_b   1.000
_cell.length_c   1.000
_cell.angle_alpha   90.00
_cell.angle_beta   90.00
_cell.angle_gamma   90.00
#
_symmetry.space_group_name_H-M   'P 1'
#
loop_
_entity.id
_entity.type
_entity.pdbx_description
1 polymer ?
#
loop_
_entity_poly.entity_id
_entity_poly.type
_entity_poly.pdbx_seq_one_letter_code
_entity_poly.pdbx_strand_id
1 'polypeptide(L)'
;MSMQPSSPDQTNRLLAALSYPIWIIALVIILTDMKKDAFMRHHGWTALFWGLAWFILWIALMILGNIPFLGWILFIVTGPLLWIAWLILSIFFALQAYNGKEVSIPIVSDFAKKYAS
;
A
#
# COMPACT_ATOMS: atom_id res chain seq x y z
N MET A 1 4.48 -3.84 35.29
CA MET A 1 5.58 -4.10 34.33
C MET A 1 5.01 -3.81 32.94
N SER A 2 5.16 -2.58 32.46
CA SER A 2 4.68 -2.19 31.13
C SER A 2 5.55 -2.89 30.10
N MET A 3 5.02 -3.90 29.42
CA MET A 3 5.69 -4.52 28.27
C MET A 3 5.85 -3.43 27.21
N GLN A 4 7.04 -2.84 27.09
CA GLN A 4 7.39 -2.10 25.89
C GLN A 4 7.23 -3.07 24.72
N PRO A 5 6.53 -2.70 23.63
CA PRO A 5 6.49 -3.55 22.47
C PRO A 5 7.92 -3.76 21.99
N SER A 6 8.37 -5.02 21.94
CA SER A 6 9.63 -5.39 21.32
C SER A 6 9.62 -4.85 19.90
N SER A 7 10.74 -4.28 19.45
CA SER A 7 10.87 -3.83 18.06
C SER A 7 10.46 -4.96 17.11
N PRO A 8 9.68 -4.67 16.04
CA PRO A 8 9.23 -5.71 15.12
C PRO A 8 10.41 -6.51 14.56
N ASP A 9 10.22 -7.82 14.41
CA ASP A 9 11.22 -8.71 13.82
C ASP A 9 11.70 -8.20 12.45
N GLN A 10 12.97 -8.44 12.11
CA GLN A 10 13.54 -7.96 10.85
C GLN A 10 12.80 -8.51 9.62
N THR A 11 12.34 -9.76 9.68
CA THR A 11 11.55 -10.40 8.62
C THR A 11 10.20 -9.70 8.47
N ASN A 12 9.54 -9.39 9.59
CA ASN A 12 8.28 -8.65 9.59
C ASN A 12 8.45 -7.26 8.96
N ARG A 13 9.52 -6.54 9.30
CA ARG A 13 9.84 -5.24 8.71
C ARG A 13 10.08 -5.32 7.21
N LEU A 14 10.79 -6.35 6.75
CA LEU A 14 11.02 -6.58 5.33
C LEU A 14 9.72 -6.90 4.59
N LEU A 15 8.91 -7.83 5.11
CA LEU A 15 7.65 -8.22 4.47
C LEU A 15 6.63 -7.08 4.46
N ALA A 16 6.55 -6.31 5.54
CA ALA A 16 5.74 -5.09 5.59
C ALA A 16 6.22 -4.06 4.54
N ALA A 17 7.53 -3.85 4.40
CA ALA A 17 8.07 -2.94 3.39
C ALA A 17 7.74 -3.39 1.96
N LEU A 18 7.94 -4.67 1.65
CA LEU A 18 7.67 -5.23 0.32
C LEU A 18 6.17 -5.22 -0.03
N SER A 19 5.28 -5.23 0.97
CA SER A 19 3.84 -5.22 0.72
C SER A 19 3.31 -3.97 0.01
N TYR A 20 4.00 -2.82 0.10
CA TYR A 20 3.58 -1.58 -0.55
C TYR A 20 3.75 -1.60 -2.08
N PRO A 21 4.95 -1.91 -2.63
CA PRO A 21 5.12 -2.05 -4.07
C PRO A 21 4.58 -3.39 -4.60
N ILE A 22 4.52 -4.43 -3.77
CA ILE A 22 4.10 -5.78 -4.18
C ILE A 22 2.84 -6.16 -3.41
N TRP A 23 1.69 -5.78 -3.96
CA TRP A 23 0.36 -5.97 -3.36
C TRP A 23 0.05 -7.44 -3.00
N ILE A 24 0.64 -8.42 -3.70
CA ILE A 24 0.49 -9.85 -3.39
C ILE A 24 1.01 -10.16 -1.98
N ILE A 25 2.08 -9.49 -1.54
CA ILE A 25 2.61 -9.70 -0.18
C ILE A 25 1.64 -9.15 0.86
N ALA A 26 0.94 -8.05 0.59
CA ALA A 26 -0.12 -7.55 1.47
C ALA A 26 -1.23 -8.60 1.66
N LEU A 27 -1.63 -9.30 0.57
CA LEU A 27 -2.57 -10.42 0.67
C LEU A 27 -2.03 -11.57 1.51
N VAL A 28 -0.77 -11.98 1.29
CA VAL A 28 -0.15 -13.04 2.09
C VAL A 28 -0.21 -12.69 3.58
N ILE A 29 0.09 -11.44 3.95
CA ILE A 29 0.03 -10.99 5.35
C ILE A 29 -1.38 -11.13 5.92
N ILE A 30 -2.41 -10.70 5.19
CA ILE A 30 -3.82 -10.69 5.65
C ILE A 30 -4.51 -12.06 5.59
N LEU A 31 -4.08 -12.94 4.68
CA LEU A 31 -4.67 -14.27 4.54
C LEU A 31 -4.00 -15.33 5.42
N THR A 32 -2.81 -15.04 5.96
CA THR A 32 -2.08 -15.96 6.84
C THR A 32 -2.13 -15.53 8.30
N ASP A 33 -1.50 -16.34 9.16
CA ASP A 33 -1.34 -16.06 10.58
C ASP A 33 -0.44 -14.87 10.89
N MET A 34 0.25 -14.31 9.89
CA MET A 34 1.07 -13.10 10.05
C MET A 34 0.27 -11.93 10.62
N LYS A 35 -1.02 -11.78 10.25
CA LYS A 35 -1.91 -10.74 10.80
C LYS A 35 -2.21 -10.85 12.30
N LYS A 36 -1.79 -11.93 12.98
CA LYS A 36 -1.91 -12.04 14.44
C LYS A 36 -0.96 -11.05 15.12
N ASP A 37 0.18 -10.75 14.50
CA ASP A 37 1.08 -9.68 14.92
C ASP A 37 0.48 -8.31 14.56
N ALA A 38 0.46 -7.38 15.52
CA ALA A 38 -0.19 -6.08 15.34
C ALA A 38 0.48 -5.21 14.26
N PHE A 39 1.82 -5.26 14.19
CA PHE A 39 2.59 -4.52 13.19
C PHE A 39 2.29 -5.05 11.77
N MET A 40 2.30 -6.38 11.61
CA MET A 40 1.96 -7.03 10.35
C MET A 40 0.50 -6.81 9.97
N ARG A 41 -0.44 -6.85 10.92
CA ARG A 41 -1.86 -6.57 10.66
C ARG A 41 -2.08 -5.18 10.10
N HIS A 42 -1.48 -4.16 10.72
CA HIS A 42 -1.57 -2.77 10.27
C HIS A 42 -1.02 -2.60 8.85
N HIS A 43 0.19 -3.11 8.60
CA HIS A 43 0.86 -2.97 7.31
C HIS A 43 0.18 -3.77 6.21
N GLY A 44 -0.30 -4.99 6.52
CA GLY A 44 -1.05 -5.81 5.58
C GLY A 44 -2.31 -5.10 5.09
N TRP A 45 -3.13 -4.56 5.99
CA TRP A 45 -4.36 -3.86 5.59
C TRP A 45 -4.06 -2.54 4.89
N THR A 46 -3.12 -1.75 5.41
CA THR A 46 -2.75 -0.46 4.82
C THR A 46 -2.18 -0.63 3.41
N ALA A 47 -1.29 -1.59 3.20
CA ALA A 47 -0.72 -1.89 1.90
C ALA A 47 -1.75 -2.48 0.92
N LEU A 48 -2.68 -3.31 1.41
CA LEU A 48 -3.78 -3.84 0.59
C LEU A 48 -4.70 -2.72 0.10
N PHE A 49 -5.13 -1.81 0.99
CA PHE A 49 -5.96 -0.68 0.60
C PHE A 49 -5.20 0.34 -0.26
N TRP A 50 -3.89 0.52 -0.05
CA TRP A 50 -3.04 1.31 -0.94
C TRP A 50 -3.04 0.75 -2.36
N GLY A 51 -2.80 -0.55 -2.51
CA GLY A 51 -2.85 -1.23 -3.81
C GLY A 51 -4.24 -1.16 -4.45
N LEU A 52 -5.31 -1.33 -3.67
CA LEU A 52 -6.69 -1.24 -4.16
C LEU A 52 -7.05 0.18 -4.62
N ALA A 53 -6.69 1.21 -3.86
CA ALA A 53 -6.91 2.60 -4.24
C ALA A 53 -6.18 2.93 -5.55
N TRP A 54 -4.96 2.44 -5.70
CA TRP A 54 -4.19 2.60 -6.92
C TRP A 54 -4.81 1.86 -8.12
N PHE A 55 -5.28 0.64 -7.91
CA PHE A 55 -5.97 -0.15 -8.93
C PHE A 55 -7.23 0.57 -9.43
N ILE A 56 -8.04 1.11 -8.54
CA ILE A 56 -9.25 1.88 -8.90
C ILE A 56 -8.88 3.11 -9.74
N LEU A 57 -7.83 3.86 -9.34
CA LEU A 57 -7.35 5.02 -10.08
C LEU A 57 -6.88 4.64 -11.50
N TRP A 58 -6.18 3.52 -11.63
CA TRP A 58 -5.73 3.01 -12.92
C TRP A 58 -6.89 2.63 -13.84
N ILE A 59 -7.90 1.94 -13.31
CA ILE A 59 -9.11 1.59 -14.06
C ILE A 59 -9.86 2.84 -14.52
N ALA A 60 -10.00 3.85 -13.66
CA ALA A 60 -10.62 5.13 -14.03
C ALA A 60 -9.86 5.80 -15.20
N LEU A 61 -8.52 5.81 -15.15
CA LEU A 61 -7.71 6.36 -16.22
C LEU A 61 -7.87 5.57 -17.54
N MET A 62 -7.94 4.24 -17.48
CA MET A 62 -8.18 3.39 -18.66
C MET A 62 -9.55 3.70 -19.30
N ILE A 63 -10.60 3.91 -18.50
CA ILE A 63 -11.92 4.28 -18.99
C ILE A 63 -11.88 5.64 -19.70
N LEU A 64 -11.26 6.66 -19.09
CA LEU A 64 -11.08 7.98 -19.71
C LEU A 64 -10.25 7.90 -21.00
N GLY A 65 -9.27 7.00 -21.04
CA GLY A 65 -8.44 6.71 -22.20
C GLY A 65 -9.20 6.17 -23.41
N ASN A 66 -10.45 5.72 -23.27
CA ASN A 66 -11.27 5.27 -24.40
C ASN A 66 -11.89 6.43 -25.20
N ILE A 67 -11.84 7.67 -24.69
CA ILE A 67 -12.35 8.84 -25.41
C ILE A 67 -11.39 9.19 -26.56
N PRO A 68 -11.82 9.17 -27.84
CA PRO A 68 -10.94 9.47 -28.97
C PRO A 68 -10.30 10.85 -28.86
N PHE A 69 -9.05 10.95 -29.33
CA PHE A 69 -8.21 12.16 -29.30
C PHE A 69 -7.87 12.65 -27.88
N LEU A 70 -8.83 13.17 -27.12
CA LEU A 70 -8.59 13.78 -25.81
C LEU A 70 -8.19 12.74 -24.76
N GLY A 71 -8.89 11.60 -24.72
CA GLY A 71 -8.59 10.51 -23.79
C GLY A 71 -7.22 9.89 -24.05
N TRP A 72 -6.81 9.75 -25.31
CA TRP A 72 -5.50 9.21 -25.67
C TRP A 72 -4.35 10.09 -25.22
N ILE A 73 -4.45 11.40 -25.47
CA ILE A 73 -3.41 12.36 -25.06
C ILE A 73 -3.31 12.39 -23.53
N LEU A 74 -4.45 12.44 -22.83
CA LEU A 74 -4.46 12.35 -21.37
C LEU A 74 -3.81 11.07 -20.90
N PHE A 75 -4.20 9.90 -21.43
CA PHE A 75 -3.65 8.61 -21.04
C PHE A 75 -2.14 8.51 -21.23
N ILE A 76 -1.61 8.95 -22.39
CA ILE A 76 -0.19 8.90 -22.71
C ILE A 76 0.63 9.78 -21.77
N VAL A 77 0.12 10.95 -21.39
CA VAL A 77 0.84 11.88 -20.51
C VAL A 77 0.69 11.50 -19.04
N THR A 78 -0.53 11.21 -18.58
CA THR A 78 -0.80 10.96 -17.16
C THR A 78 -0.48 9.53 -16.75
N GLY A 79 -0.54 8.55 -17.66
CA GLY A 79 -0.27 7.14 -17.35
C GLY A 79 1.12 6.91 -16.75
N PRO A 80 2.21 7.32 -17.43
CA PRO A 80 3.56 7.22 -16.90
C PRO A 80 3.75 8.03 -15.61
N LEU A 81 3.15 9.22 -15.53
CA LEU A 81 3.26 10.09 -14.36
C LEU A 81 2.60 9.45 -13.12
N LEU A 82 1.42 8.87 -13.29
CA LEU A 82 0.77 8.10 -12.24
C LEU A 82 1.65 6.92 -11.82
N TRP A 83 2.13 6.11 -12.77
CA TRP A 83 2.95 4.95 -12.43
C TRP A 83 4.21 5.33 -11.62
N ILE A 84 4.88 6.42 -12.02
CA ILE A 84 6.03 6.97 -11.28
C ILE A 84 5.60 7.46 -9.89
N ALA A 85 4.48 8.18 -9.77
CA ALA A 85 3.98 8.66 -8.49
C ALA A 85 3.68 7.50 -7.53
N TRP A 86 3.08 6.41 -8.02
CA TRP A 86 2.86 5.21 -7.23
C TRP A 86 4.14 4.54 -6.80
N LEU A 87 5.12 4.41 -7.70
CA LEU A 87 6.39 3.81 -7.35
C LEU A 87 7.08 4.61 -6.25
N ILE A 88 7.17 5.94 -6.40
CA ILE A 88 7.81 6.82 -5.41
C ILE A 88 7.08 6.72 -4.05
N LEU A 89 5.75 6.82 -4.03
CA LEU A 89 4.97 6.74 -2.81
C LEU A 89 5.07 5.35 -2.16
N SER A 90 5.01 4.28 -2.96
CA SER A 90 5.14 2.91 -2.46
C SER A 90 6.52 2.66 -1.85
N ILE A 91 7.59 3.17 -2.47
CA ILE A 91 8.94 3.09 -1.91
C ILE A 91 9.05 3.94 -0.63
N PHE A 92 8.48 5.14 -0.61
CA PHE A 92 8.45 5.98 0.59
C PHE A 92 7.76 5.28 1.77
N PHE A 93 6.62 4.64 1.55
CA PHE A 93 5.92 3.84 2.57
C PHE A 93 6.70 2.57 2.94
N ALA A 94 7.32 1.90 1.96
CA ALA A 94 8.18 0.74 2.20
C ALA A 94 9.35 1.10 3.11
N LEU A 95 10.01 2.25 2.89
CA LEU A 95 11.12 2.72 3.74
C LEU A 95 10.66 3.01 5.18
N GLN A 96 9.46 3.56 5.37
CA GLN A 96 8.91 3.78 6.71
C GLN A 96 8.62 2.46 7.42
N ALA A 97 7.95 1.53 6.74
CA ALA A 97 7.66 0.19 7.26
C ALA A 97 8.95 -0.60 7.56
N TYR A 98 9.95 -0.51 6.68
CA TYR A 98 11.26 -1.12 6.90
C TYR A 98 11.95 -0.55 8.13
N ASN A 99 11.74 0.73 8.46
CA ASN A 99 12.24 1.35 9.68
C ASN A 99 11.39 1.05 10.93
N GLY A 100 10.39 0.16 10.82
CA GLY A 100 9.51 -0.21 11.92
C GLY A 100 8.50 0.89 12.30
N LYS A 101 8.31 1.89 11.45
CA LYS A 101 7.34 2.96 11.66
C LYS A 101 5.98 2.54 11.14
N GLU A 102 4.91 2.97 11.82
CA GLU A 102 3.57 2.88 11.27
C GLU A 102 3.42 3.81 10.07
N VAL A 103 2.84 3.28 8.99
CA VAL A 103 2.50 4.08 7.82
C VAL A 103 1.05 4.54 7.94
N SER A 104 0.84 5.84 7.76
CA SER A 104 -0.49 6.44 7.65
C SER A 104 -0.61 7.16 6.31
N ILE A 105 -1.55 6.69 5.49
CA ILE A 105 -1.89 7.25 4.18
C ILE A 105 -3.25 7.92 4.34
N PRO A 106 -3.37 9.23 4.08
CA PRO A 106 -4.65 9.94 4.17
C PRO A 106 -5.74 9.20 3.39
N ILE A 107 -6.95 9.14 3.95
CA ILE A 107 -8.12 8.41 3.40
C ILE A 107 -7.95 6.89 3.48
N VAL A 108 -6.87 6.34 2.93
CA VAL A 108 -6.61 4.88 2.85
C VAL A 108 -6.46 4.25 4.24
N SER A 109 -5.67 4.86 5.12
CA SER A 109 -5.43 4.32 6.46
C SER A 109 -6.66 4.39 7.37
N ASP A 110 -7.61 5.27 7.11
CA ASP A 110 -8.86 5.30 7.87
C ASP A 110 -9.77 4.12 7.53
N PHE A 111 -9.72 3.64 6.28
CA PHE A 111 -10.32 2.35 5.92
C PHE A 111 -9.55 1.20 6.55
N ALA A 112 -8.21 1.20 6.50
CA ALA A 112 -7.38 0.15 7.08
C ALA A 112 -7.61 -0.02 8.60
N LYS A 113 -7.73 1.09 9.34
CA LYS A 113 -7.99 1.08 10.80
C LYS A 113 -9.24 0.29 11.19
N LYS A 114 -10.27 0.25 10.35
CA LYS A 114 -11.49 -0.54 10.60
C LYS A 114 -11.26 -2.05 10.63
N TYR A 115 -10.17 -2.51 10.01
CA TYR A 115 -9.80 -3.93 9.92
C TYR A 115 -8.51 -4.25 10.69
N ALA A 116 -7.76 -3.21 11.09
CA ALA A 116 -6.52 -3.33 11.84
C ALA A 116 -6.74 -3.39 13.37
N SER A 117 -7.93 -3.02 13.86
CA SER A 117 -8.35 -3.17 15.26
C SER A 117 -8.37 -4.64 15.68
#